data_AF-A0A352JBC5-F1
#
_entry.id   AF-A0A352JBC5-F1
#
_cell.length_a   1.000
_cell.length_b   1.000
_cell.length_c   1.000
_cell.angle_alpha   90.00
_cell.angle_beta   90.00
_cell.angle_gamma   90.00
#
_symmetry.space_group_name_H-M   'P 1'
#
loop_
_entity.id
_entity.type
_entity.pdbx_description
1 polymer ?
#
loop_
_entity_poly.entity_id
_entity_poly.type
_entity_poly.pdbx_seq_one_letter_code
_entity_poly.pdbx_strand_id
1 'polypeptide(L)'
;MIVNKLELKQALNSKYLKVKPDTENIQSFKDNLGRMLALCDSKKDEEFNKNLLSDFFKKSLYGDRYFINTKENSDLVIHNDKEADSTVGVIFETKKPTKTN
;
A
#
# COMPACT_ATOMS: atom_id res chain seq x y z
N MET A 1 11.13 18.76 -12.53
CA MET A 1 11.56 17.49 -11.89
C MET A 1 11.56 16.43 -12.98
N ILE A 2 12.70 15.81 -13.30
CA ILE A 2 12.75 14.73 -14.30
C ILE A 2 12.32 13.45 -13.58
N VAL A 3 11.12 12.95 -13.87
CA VAL A 3 10.63 11.69 -13.30
C VAL A 3 11.29 10.56 -14.08
N ASN A 4 12.28 9.91 -13.48
CA ASN A 4 12.93 8.75 -14.06
C ASN A 4 12.02 7.53 -13.88
N LYS A 5 11.02 7.40 -14.75
CA LYS A 5 9.98 6.37 -14.66
C LYS A 5 10.57 5.02 -15.07
N LEU A 6 10.76 4.14 -14.10
CA LEU A 6 11.15 2.75 -14.34
C LEU A 6 9.90 1.93 -14.73
N GLU A 7 10.04 1.10 -15.74
CA GLU A 7 9.07 0.05 -16.02
C GLU A 7 9.10 -1.01 -14.90
N LEU A 8 7.99 -1.70 -14.66
CA LEU A 8 7.88 -2.70 -13.57
C LEU A 8 9.02 -3.73 -13.57
N LYS A 9 9.44 -4.18 -14.76
CA LYS A 9 10.55 -5.14 -14.92
C LYS A 9 11.92 -4.55 -14.56
N GLN A 10 12.07 -3.23 -14.66
CA GLN A 10 13.31 -2.52 -14.33
C GLN A 10 13.37 -2.18 -12.84
N ALA A 11 12.20 -1.93 -12.21
CA ALA A 11 12.12 -1.60 -10.79
C ALA A 11 12.33 -2.81 -9.87
N LEU A 12 12.01 -4.03 -10.33
CA LEU A 12 12.19 -5.25 -9.56
C LEU A 12 13.60 -5.82 -9.70
N ASN A 13 14.22 -6.16 -8.56
CA ASN A 13 15.45 -6.96 -8.57
C ASN A 13 15.17 -8.30 -9.29
N SER A 14 16.05 -8.69 -10.21
CA SER A 14 15.89 -9.90 -11.04
C SER A 14 15.71 -11.18 -10.22
N LYS A 15 16.15 -11.22 -8.96
CA LYS A 15 15.89 -12.33 -8.03
C LYS A 15 14.40 -12.51 -7.73
N TYR A 16 13.62 -11.43 -7.62
CA TYR A 16 12.18 -11.52 -7.34
C TYR A 16 11.40 -12.16 -8.49
N LEU A 17 11.89 -12.03 -9.74
CA LEU A 17 11.27 -12.69 -10.90
C LEU A 17 11.33 -14.22 -10.82
N LYS A 18 12.23 -14.77 -9.98
CA LYS A 18 12.38 -16.22 -9.77
C LYS A 18 11.55 -16.74 -8.60
N VAL A 19 10.96 -15.85 -7.80
CA VAL A 19 10.12 -16.25 -6.66
C VAL A 19 8.71 -16.49 -7.18
N LYS A 20 8.26 -17.74 -7.13
CA LYS A 20 6.87 -18.07 -7.47
C LYS A 20 5.96 -17.44 -6.42
N PRO A 21 5.02 -16.56 -6.80
CA PRO A 21 4.05 -16.05 -5.85
C PRO A 21 3.10 -17.17 -5.44
N ASP A 22 2.78 -17.20 -4.16
CA ASP A 22 1.84 -18.16 -3.62
C ASP A 22 0.40 -17.80 -4.04
N THR A 23 -0.34 -18.81 -4.51
CA THR A 23 -1.67 -18.61 -5.11
C THR A 23 -2.68 -18.11 -4.09
N GLU A 24 -2.61 -18.61 -2.85
CA GLU A 24 -3.50 -18.17 -1.76
C GLU A 24 -3.26 -16.71 -1.42
N ASN A 25 -1.98 -16.33 -1.31
CA ASN A 25 -1.57 -14.94 -1.14
C ASN A 25 -2.03 -14.01 -2.28
N ILE A 26 -1.95 -14.45 -3.54
CA ILE A 26 -2.49 -13.68 -4.68
C ILE A 26 -4.00 -13.51 -4.57
N GLN A 27 -4.72 -14.57 -4.21
CA GLN A 27 -6.18 -14.54 -4.10
C GLN A 27 -6.62 -13.60 -2.97
N SER A 28 -6.03 -13.75 -1.78
CA SER A 28 -6.25 -12.86 -0.64
C SER A 28 -5.96 -11.39 -1.00
N PHE A 29 -4.86 -11.11 -1.70
CA PHE A 29 -4.55 -9.76 -2.16
C PHE A 29 -5.65 -9.20 -3.09
N LYS A 30 -6.11 -10.00 -4.06
CA LYS A 30 -7.18 -9.59 -5.00
C LYS A 30 -8.50 -9.33 -4.27
N ASP A 31 -8.87 -10.19 -3.34
CA ASP A 31 -10.13 -10.08 -2.60
C ASP A 31 -10.12 -8.83 -1.70
N ASN A 32 -9.01 -8.58 -1.00
CA ASN A 32 -8.84 -7.39 -0.17
C ASN A 32 -8.80 -6.10 -1.02
N LEU A 33 -8.14 -6.13 -2.19
CA LEU A 33 -8.12 -5.00 -3.11
C LEU A 33 -9.52 -4.70 -3.65
N GLY A 34 -10.24 -5.73 -4.09
CA GLY A 34 -11.62 -5.61 -4.56
C GLY A 34 -12.55 -5.04 -3.49
N ARG A 35 -12.42 -5.52 -2.25
CA ARG A 35 -13.16 -4.98 -1.10
C ARG A 35 -12.85 -3.50 -0.86
N MET A 36 -11.57 -3.12 -0.83
CA MET A 36 -11.16 -1.73 -0.62
C MET A 36 -11.78 -0.82 -1.69
N LEU A 37 -11.64 -1.19 -2.97
CA LEU A 37 -12.16 -0.43 -4.10
C LEU A 37 -13.69 -0.30 -4.07
N ALA A 38 -14.40 -1.35 -3.64
CA ALA A 38 -15.86 -1.31 -3.50
C ALA A 38 -16.35 -0.40 -2.36
N LEU A 39 -15.52 -0.20 -1.34
CA LEU A 39 -15.83 0.67 -0.18
C LEU A 39 -15.36 2.11 -0.37
N CYS A 40 -14.37 2.36 -1.24
CA CYS A 40 -13.90 3.69 -1.55
C CYS A 40 -15.03 4.58 -2.07
N ASP A 41 -15.15 5.79 -1.52
CA ASP A 41 -16.22 6.72 -1.85
C ASP A 41 -15.72 8.17 -1.86
N SER A 42 -15.80 8.80 -3.04
CA SER A 42 -15.44 10.22 -3.27
C SER A 42 -16.25 11.22 -2.44
N LYS A 43 -17.44 10.83 -1.95
CA LYS A 43 -18.28 11.67 -1.10
C LYS A 43 -17.81 11.67 0.35
N LYS A 44 -17.08 10.64 0.78
CA LYS A 44 -16.49 10.57 2.12
C LYS A 44 -15.28 11.48 2.24
N ASP A 45 -14.85 11.72 3.46
CA ASP A 45 -13.63 12.49 3.70
C ASP A 45 -12.37 11.71 3.32
N GLU A 46 -11.24 12.40 3.34
CA GLU A 46 -9.94 11.83 3.00
C GLU A 46 -9.54 10.75 4.00
N GLU A 47 -9.78 10.98 5.29
CA GLU A 47 -9.43 10.06 6.38
C GLU A 47 -10.19 8.73 6.28
N PHE A 48 -11.47 8.75 5.89
CA PHE A 48 -12.25 7.54 5.62
C PHE A 48 -11.59 6.66 4.56
N ASN A 49 -11.23 7.25 3.42
CA ASN A 49 -10.60 6.50 2.32
C ASN A 49 -9.16 6.08 2.67
N LYS A 50 -8.42 6.89 3.44
CA LYS A 50 -7.10 6.54 3.96
C LYS A 50 -7.16 5.32 4.88
N ASN A 51 -8.19 5.24 5.73
CA ASN A 51 -8.38 4.09 6.61
C ASN A 51 -8.66 2.80 5.84
N LEU A 52 -9.39 2.86 4.72
CA LEU A 52 -9.56 1.71 3.83
C LEU A 52 -8.23 1.24 3.23
N LEU A 53 -7.36 2.18 2.84
CA LEU A 53 -6.03 1.87 2.32
C LEU A 53 -5.14 1.20 3.40
N SER A 54 -5.17 1.72 4.63
CA SER A 54 -4.47 1.12 5.77
C SER A 54 -4.98 -0.30 6.07
N ASP A 55 -6.30 -0.49 6.08
CA ASP A 55 -6.94 -1.80 6.29
C ASP A 55 -6.55 -2.80 5.20
N PHE A 56 -6.54 -2.36 3.94
CA PHE A 56 -6.11 -3.18 2.80
C PHE A 56 -4.69 -3.71 2.98
N PHE A 57 -3.72 -2.84 3.31
CA PHE A 57 -2.34 -3.29 3.49
C PHE A 57 -2.18 -4.22 4.69
N LYS A 58 -2.86 -3.94 5.81
CA LYS A 58 -2.83 -4.79 7.00
C LYS A 58 -3.41 -6.18 6.76
N LYS A 59 -4.53 -6.28 6.02
CA LYS A 59 -5.20 -7.57 5.73
C LYS A 59 -4.60 -8.33 4.55
N SER A 60 -3.81 -7.66 3.73
CA SER A 60 -3.07 -8.28 2.63
C SER A 60 -1.71 -8.82 3.13
N LEU A 61 -0.70 -8.87 2.25
CA LEU A 61 0.59 -9.55 2.48
C LEU A 61 1.53 -8.90 3.50
N TYR A 62 1.12 -7.79 4.12
CA TYR A 62 2.03 -6.89 4.82
C TYR A 62 1.84 -6.88 6.35
N GLY A 63 0.60 -7.02 6.86
CA GLY A 63 0.32 -6.81 8.29
C GLY A 63 1.04 -7.75 9.25
N ASP A 64 1.30 -9.00 8.84
CA ASP A 64 2.00 -9.97 9.69
C ASP A 64 3.50 -9.70 9.79
N ARG A 65 4.08 -8.89 8.90
CA ARG A 65 5.53 -8.71 8.75
C ARG A 65 6.00 -7.27 8.94
N TYR A 66 5.12 -6.31 8.72
CA TYR A 66 5.46 -4.90 8.69
C TYR A 66 4.47 -4.10 9.52
N PHE A 67 5.01 -3.15 10.29
CA PHE A 67 4.19 -2.17 10.99
C PHE A 67 3.64 -1.16 10.00
N ILE A 68 2.34 -0.89 10.08
CA ILE A 68 1.63 -0.01 9.16
C ILE A 68 0.82 1.00 9.98
N ASN A 69 1.23 2.25 9.96
CA ASN A 69 0.55 3.32 10.68
C ASN A 69 0.89 4.71 10.12
N THR A 70 0.30 5.75 10.67
CA THR A 70 0.72 7.13 10.43
C THR A 70 2.10 7.38 11.06
N LYS A 71 2.88 8.32 10.50
CA LYS A 71 4.17 8.73 11.08
C LYS A 71 4.47 10.19 10.75
N GLU A 72 4.67 11.00 11.79
CA GLU A 72 5.02 12.43 11.68
C GLU A 72 4.10 13.17 10.69
N ASN A 73 4.65 13.71 9.61
CA ASN A 73 3.97 14.48 8.57
C ASN A 73 3.54 13.60 7.37
N SER A 74 3.66 12.28 7.47
CA SER A 74 3.23 11.36 6.42
C SER A 74 1.86 10.77 6.74
N ASP A 75 1.00 10.72 5.72
CA ASP A 75 -0.36 10.20 5.85
C ASP A 75 -0.42 8.74 6.29
N LEU A 76 0.49 7.91 5.77
CA LEU A 76 0.64 6.50 6.13
C LEU A 76 2.06 6.04 5.76
N VAL A 77 2.61 5.10 6.52
CA VAL A 77 3.89 4.45 6.23
C VAL A 77 3.80 2.94 6.40
N ILE A 78 4.67 2.22 5.67
CA ILE A 78 5.00 0.82 5.94
C ILE A 78 6.45 0.78 6.40
N HIS A 79 6.66 0.23 7.59
CA HIS A 79 7.98 0.03 8.17
C HIS A 79 8.64 -1.24 7.62
N ASN A 80 9.96 -1.33 7.71
CA ASN A 80 10.72 -2.50 7.26
C ASN A 80 10.62 -3.70 8.23
N ASP A 81 10.16 -3.47 9.47
CA ASP A 81 9.91 -4.51 10.47
C ASP A 81 8.53 -4.34 11.15
N LYS A 82 8.20 -5.22 12.10
CA LYS A 82 6.93 -5.22 12.85
C LYS A 82 6.82 -4.15 13.92
N GLU A 83 7.93 -3.45 14.21
CA GLU A 83 8.01 -2.46 15.28
C GLU A 83 7.93 -1.03 14.72
N ALA A 84 7.32 -0.13 15.49
CA ALA A 84 7.09 1.27 15.10
C ALA A 84 8.37 2.13 15.06
N ASP A 85 9.45 1.69 15.71
CA ASP A 85 10.75 2.37 15.75
C ASP A 85 11.66 1.98 14.55
N SER A 86 11.32 0.91 13.84
CA SER A 86 12.08 0.46 12.67
C SER A 86 12.03 1.47 11.51
N THR A 87 12.99 1.32 10.59
CA THR A 87 13.12 2.23 9.44
C THR A 87 11.89 2.16 8.53
N VAL A 88 11.56 3.29 7.89
CA VAL A 88 10.44 3.35 6.95
C VAL A 88 10.88 2.80 5.59
N GLY A 89 10.10 1.86 5.04
CA GLY A 89 10.32 1.28 3.71
C GLY A 89 9.44 1.92 2.63
N VAL A 90 8.22 2.32 2.98
CA VAL A 90 7.27 2.95 2.06
C VAL A 90 6.57 4.13 2.75
N ILE A 91 6.44 5.24 2.02
CA ILE A 91 5.69 6.42 2.44
C ILE A 91 4.52 6.61 1.48
N PHE A 92 3.35 6.91 2.03
CA PHE A 92 2.17 7.28 1.27
C PHE A 92 1.81 8.73 1.58
N GLU A 93 1.54 9.47 0.51
CA GLU A 93 0.88 10.76 0.54
C GLU A 93 -0.44 10.58 -0.20
N THR A 94 -1.55 10.78 0.50
CA THR A 94 -2.89 10.55 0.00
C THR A 94 -3.57 11.88 -0.30
N LYS A 95 -4.54 11.83 -1.20
CA LYS A 95 -5.44 12.94 -1.48
C LYS A 95 -6.83 12.39 -1.62
N LYS A 96 -7.82 13.18 -1.23
CA LYS A 96 -9.22 12.85 -1.48
C LYS A 96 -9.41 12.48 -2.96
N PRO A 97 -10.15 11.40 -3.28
CA PRO A 97 -10.49 11.05 -4.65
C PRO A 97 -11.55 12.02 -5.20
N THR A 98 -11.14 13.25 -5.47
CA THR A 98 -11.93 14.25 -6.20
C THR A 98 -11.67 14.09 -7.69
N LYS A 99 -12.72 14.19 -8.53
CA LYS A 99 -12.55 14.34 -9.97
C LYS A 99 -11.65 15.55 -10.25
N THR A 100 -10.43 15.32 -10.70
CA THR A 100 -9.71 16.30 -11.51
C THR A 100 -10.23 16.18 -12.92
N ASN A 101 -10.85 17.26 -13.41
CA ASN A 101 -11.28 17.41 -14.81
C ASN A 101 -10.13 17.19 -15.79
#